data_AF-A0A6G1G4U0-F1
#
_entry.id   AF-A0A6G1G4U0-F1
#
_cell.length_a   1.000
_cell.length_b   1.000
_cell.length_c   1.000
_cell.angle_alpha   90.00
_cell.angle_beta   90.00
_cell.angle_gamma   90.00
#
_symmetry.space_group_name_H-M   'P 1'
#
loop_
_entity.id
_entity.type
_entity.pdbx_description
1 polymer ?
#
loop_
_entity_poly.entity_id
_entity_poly.type
_entity_poly.pdbx_seq_one_letter_code
_entity_poly.pdbx_strand_id
1 'polypeptide(L)' 'LAVDPAFKGRGIASKLVKWGTDRADGDGLPAYLESTPAAVGVYERLGFKVQRRLSV' A
#
# COMPACT_ATOMS: atom_id res chain seq x y z
N LEU A 1 -0.24 -4.22 7.59
CA LEU A 1 -1.64 -4.37 7.09
C LEU A 1 -1.83 -5.80 6.62
N ALA A 2 -2.94 -6.44 6.98
CA ALA A 2 -3.25 -7.80 6.55
C ALA A 2 -4.74 -7.91 6.19
N VAL A 3 -5.05 -8.75 5.22
CA VAL A 3 -6.41 -9.15 4.85
C VAL A 3 -6.48 -10.65 5.01
N ASP A 4 -7.51 -11.12 5.71
CA ASP A 4 -7.78 -12.55 5.85
C ASP A 4 -7.85 -13.20 4.45
N PRO A 5 -7.16 -14.35 4.22
CA PRO A 5 -7.16 -15.03 2.94
C PRO A 5 -8.54 -15.28 2.33
N ALA A 6 -9.55 -15.55 3.15
CA ALA A 6 -10.93 -15.77 2.70
C ALA A 6 -11.58 -14.54 2.04
N PHE A 7 -11.00 -13.36 2.25
CA PHE A 7 -11.49 -12.08 1.72
C PHE A 7 -10.56 -11.47 0.66
N LYS A 8 -9.58 -12.23 0.13
CA LYS A 8 -8.73 -11.81 -0.99
C LYS A 8 -9.54 -11.54 -2.26
N GLY A 9 -8.97 -10.75 -3.18
CA GLY A 9 -9.59 -10.40 -4.46
C GLY A 9 -10.72 -9.37 -4.38
N ARG A 10 -11.05 -8.87 -3.19
CA ARG A 10 -12.16 -7.92 -2.97
C ARG A 10 -11.73 -6.45 -2.84
N GLY A 11 -10.47 -6.14 -3.14
CA GLY A 11 -9.93 -4.77 -3.04
C GLY A 11 -9.79 -4.22 -1.61
N ILE A 12 -9.92 -5.05 -0.56
CA ILE A 12 -9.87 -4.61 0.84
C ILE A 12 -8.52 -3.99 1.18
N ALA A 13 -7.41 -4.60 0.75
CA ALA A 13 -6.07 -4.07 0.98
C ALA A 13 -5.94 -2.63 0.45
N SER A 14 -6.43 -2.37 -0.76
CA SER A 14 -6.43 -1.03 -1.35
C SER A 14 -7.25 -0.02 -0.55
N LYS A 15 -8.41 -0.44 -0.02
CA LYS A 15 -9.23 0.43 0.84
C LYS A 15 -8.53 0.76 2.17
N LEU A 16 -7.86 -0.21 2.77
CA LEU A 16 -7.11 0.00 4.01
C LEU A 16 -5.93 0.96 3.82
N VAL A 17 -5.17 0.79 2.73
CA VAL A 17 -4.06 1.69 2.39
C VAL A 17 -4.58 3.09 2.13
N LYS A 18 -5.65 3.22 1.33
CA LYS A 18 -6.26 4.52 1.03
C LYS A 18 -6.71 5.26 2.28
N TRP A 19 -7.39 4.59 3.20
CA TRP A 19 -7.78 5.21 4.47
C TRP A 19 -6.58 5.76 5.25
N GLY A 20 -5.46 5.02 5.28
CA GLY A 20 -4.24 5.47 5.95
C GLY A 20 -3.56 6.65 5.25
N THR A 21 -3.50 6.63 3.91
CA THR A 21 -2.91 7.72 3.12
C THR A 21 -3.76 8.98 3.16
N ASP A 22 -5.09 8.87 3.09
CA ASP A 22 -6.00 10.03 3.17
C ASP A 22 -5.81 10.78 4.50
N ARG A 23 -5.51 10.05 5.59
CA ARG A 23 -5.15 10.66 6.87
C ARG A 23 -3.77 11.33 6.84
N ALA A 24 -2.76 10.64 6.30
CA ALA A 24 -1.41 11.20 6.17
C ALA A 24 -1.42 12.49 5.33
N ASP A 25 -2.19 12.51 4.23
CA ASP A 25 -2.38 13.68 3.38
C ASP A 25 -3.04 14.84 4.16
N GLY A 26 -4.05 14.54 4.98
CA GLY A 26 -4.70 15.53 5.85
C GLY A 26 -3.76 16.13 6.91
N ASP A 27 -2.80 15.35 7.39
CA ASP A 27 -1.78 15.78 8.35
C ASP A 27 -0.53 16.38 7.65
N GLY A 28 -0.47 16.40 6.32
CA GLY A 28 0.68 16.88 5.54
C GLY A 28 1.93 16.01 5.66
N LEU A 29 1.76 14.72 5.97
CA LEU A 29 2.84 13.77 6.22
C LEU A 29 3.06 12.81 5.04
N PRO A 30 4.32 12.43 4.75
CA PRO A 30 4.60 11.42 3.74
C PRO A 30 4.24 10.00 4.26
N ALA A 31 3.72 9.16 3.36
CA ALA A 31 3.50 7.73 3.61
C ALA A 31 4.53 6.88 2.87
N TYR A 32 5.12 5.89 3.56
CA TYR A 32 6.06 4.92 2.97
C TYR A 32 5.74 3.50 3.46
N LEU A 33 6.14 2.50 2.66
CA LEU A 33 6.01 1.09 3.01
C LEU A 33 7.04 0.24 2.28
N GLU A 34 7.24 -0.97 2.80
CA GLU A 34 7.97 -2.03 2.14
C GLU A 34 6.98 -3.01 1.51
N SER A 35 7.30 -3.47 0.30
CA SER A 35 6.44 -4.36 -0.47
C SER A 35 7.23 -5.55 -0.97
N THR A 36 6.58 -6.72 -1.00
CA THR A 36 7.06 -7.83 -1.82
C THR A 36 6.91 -7.47 -3.31
N PRO A 37 7.71 -8.07 -4.21
CA PRO A 37 7.60 -7.81 -5.65
C PRO A 37 6.19 -8.05 -6.21
N ALA A 38 5.50 -9.07 -5.71
CA ALA A 38 4.14 -9.42 -6.14
C ALA A 38 3.08 -8.36 -5.78
N ALA A 39 3.32 -7.54 -4.75
CA ALA A 39 2.38 -6.53 -4.28
C ALA A 39 2.69 -5.11 -4.80
N VAL A 40 3.84 -4.88 -5.46
CA VAL A 40 4.25 -3.54 -5.93
C VAL A 40 3.16 -2.88 -6.77
N GLY A 41 2.61 -3.59 -7.75
CA GLY A 41 1.59 -3.04 -8.65
C GLY A 41 0.27 -2.65 -7.94
N VAL A 42 0.00 -3.17 -6.73
CA VAL A 42 -1.14 -2.70 -5.92
C VAL A 42 -0.88 -1.28 -5.42
N TYR A 43 0.32 -1.03 -4.91
CA TYR A 43 0.69 0.27 -4.34
C TYR A 43 0.93 1.33 -5.41
N GLU A 44 1.48 0.95 -6.58
CA GLU A 44 1.63 1.88 -7.71
C GLU A 44 0.29 2.44 -8.20
N ARG A 45 -0.76 1.60 -8.26
CA ARG A 45 -2.13 2.06 -8.59
C ARG A 45 -2.72 3.00 -7.53
N LEU A 46 -2.16 3.02 -6.33
CA LEU A 46 -2.56 3.90 -5.23
C LEU A 46 -1.69 5.17 -5.16
N GLY A 47 -0.83 5.41 -6.14
CA GLY A 47 0.00 6.62 -6.23
C GLY A 47 1.38 6.50 -5.56
N PHE A 48 1.70 5.35 -4.96
CA PHE A 48 3.06 5.11 -4.48
C PHE A 48 4.04 4.97 -5.63
N LYS A 49 5.30 5.31 -5.38
CA LYS A 49 6.41 5.16 -6.33
C LYS A 49 7.51 4.33 -5.68
N VAL A 50 8.14 3.45 -6.45
CA VAL A 50 9.30 2.68 -5.97
C VAL A 50 10.46 3.64 -5.70
N GLN A 51 10.86 3.76 -4.44
CA GLN A 51 12.01 4.58 -4.04
C GLN A 51 13.32 3.78 -4.03
N ARG A 52 13.27 2.55 -3.51
CA ARG A 52 14.45 1.67 -3.42
C ARG A 52 14.03 0.22 -3.58
N ARG A 53 14.86 -0.57 -4.25
CA ARG A 53 14.77 -2.03 -4.25
C ARG A 53 15.87 -2.56 -3.36
N LEU A 54 15.50 -3.40 -2.39
CA LEU A 54 16.46 -4.08 -1.52
C LEU A 54 16.69 -5.48 -2.10
N SER A 55 17.95 -5.81 -2.37
CA SER A 55 18.35 -7.17 -2.69
C SER A 55 18.64 -7.86 -1.37
N VAL A 56 17.77 -8.80 -0.98
CA VAL A 56 18.03 -9.77 0.09
C VAL A 56 18.62 -11.04 -0.49
#